data_AF-A0A0G0VD54-F1
#
_entry.id   AF-A0A0G0VD54-F1
#
_cell.length_a   1.000
_cell.length_b   1.000
_cell.length_c   1.000
_cell.angle_alpha   90.00
_cell.angle_beta   90.00
_cell.angle_gamma   90.00
#
_symmetry.space_group_name_H-M   'P 1'
#
loop_
_entity.id
_entity.type
_entity.pdbx_description
1 polymer ?
#
loop_
_entity_poly.entity_id
_entity_poly.type
_entity_poly.pdbx_seq_one_letter_code
_entity_poly.pdbx_strand_id
1 'polypeptide(L)'
;MKVVSFTSLPVWQQKLIFDADEARRHSSSPYSKFKVGAAIQCSQPNTDPVVVYLGCNVENAMYVVTHAEQAAINEACLNEPEKPYIIAIAVVLPAETIDQHALPCGYCRQWIREFGSDDTLVLGAKLNSAGDIWQVEVVTLEELLPFSFGPNNLGK
;
A
#
# COMPACT_ATOMS: atom_id res chain seq x y z
N MET A 1 7.49 -14.17 -3.72
CA MET A 1 7.08 -13.01 -4.53
C MET A 1 6.89 -13.44 -5.98
N LYS A 2 5.71 -13.15 -6.54
CA LYS A 2 5.35 -13.42 -7.94
C LYS A 2 5.28 -12.11 -8.71
N VAL A 3 5.87 -12.03 -9.90
CA VAL A 3 5.69 -10.87 -10.80
C VAL A 3 4.75 -11.26 -11.94
N VAL A 4 3.72 -10.47 -12.18
CA VAL A 4 2.69 -10.74 -13.20
C VAL A 4 2.36 -9.49 -14.02
N SER A 5 1.76 -9.70 -15.19
CA SER A 5 1.21 -8.59 -15.98
C SER A 5 -0.05 -8.04 -15.32
N PHE A 6 -0.22 -6.72 -15.33
CA PHE A 6 -1.39 -6.05 -14.76
C PHE A 6 -2.73 -6.63 -15.25
N THR A 7 -2.84 -6.90 -16.56
CA THR A 7 -4.08 -7.41 -17.18
C THR A 7 -4.43 -8.84 -16.78
N SER A 8 -3.49 -9.58 -16.18
CA SER A 8 -3.72 -10.94 -15.68
C SER A 8 -4.29 -10.99 -14.27
N LEU A 9 -4.35 -9.85 -13.56
CA LEU A 9 -4.86 -9.78 -12.20
C LEU A 9 -6.40 -9.85 -12.16
N PRO A 10 -7.00 -10.33 -11.07
CA PRO A 10 -8.42 -10.13 -10.78
C PRO A 10 -8.83 -8.66 -10.86
N VAL A 11 -10.06 -8.39 -11.33
CA VAL A 11 -10.58 -7.03 -11.54
C VAL A 11 -10.49 -6.16 -10.28
N TRP A 12 -10.75 -6.72 -9.10
CA TRP A 12 -10.68 -5.97 -7.84
C TRP A 12 -9.24 -5.54 -7.50
N GLN A 13 -8.23 -6.34 -7.83
CA GLN A 13 -6.82 -5.99 -7.63
C GLN A 13 -6.41 -4.90 -8.62
N GLN A 14 -6.85 -5.01 -9.87
CA GLN A 14 -6.65 -3.95 -10.86
C GLN A 14 -7.25 -2.63 -10.38
N LYS A 15 -8.47 -2.66 -9.85
CA LYS A 15 -9.14 -1.47 -9.29
C LYS A 15 -8.38 -0.87 -8.11
N LEU A 16 -7.93 -1.69 -7.16
CA LEU A 16 -7.14 -1.23 -6.02
C LEU A 16 -5.84 -0.55 -6.45
N ILE A 17 -5.17 -1.08 -7.47
CA ILE A 17 -3.95 -0.48 -8.04
C ILE A 17 -4.26 0.83 -8.76
N PHE A 18 -5.36 0.90 -9.52
CA PHE A 18 -5.78 2.17 -10.13
C PHE A 18 -6.05 3.24 -9.08
N ASP A 19 -6.72 2.89 -7.98
CA ASP A 19 -6.98 3.81 -6.89
C ASP A 19 -5.69 4.32 -6.23
N ALA A 20 -4.70 3.45 -6.08
CA ALA A 20 -3.37 3.82 -5.61
C ALA A 20 -2.63 4.75 -6.60
N ASP A 21 -2.75 4.54 -7.91
CA ASP A 21 -2.16 5.43 -8.92
C ASP A 21 -2.84 6.81 -8.95
N GLU A 22 -4.17 6.87 -8.78
CA GLU A 22 -4.87 8.14 -8.64
C GLU A 22 -4.42 8.88 -7.38
N ALA A 23 -4.33 8.18 -6.24
CA ALA A 23 -3.81 8.76 -4.98
C ALA A 23 -2.39 9.32 -5.15
N ARG A 24 -1.51 8.61 -5.88
CA ARG A 24 -0.13 9.04 -6.18
C ARG A 24 -0.06 10.44 -6.78
N ARG A 25 -1.05 10.82 -7.59
CA ARG A 25 -1.08 12.15 -8.26
C ARG A 25 -1.26 13.30 -7.28
N HIS A 26 -1.80 13.03 -6.10
CA HIS A 26 -1.98 13.99 -5.01
C HIS A 26 -0.75 14.15 -4.10
N SER A 27 0.32 13.38 -4.31
CA SER A 27 1.56 13.45 -3.53
C SER A 27 2.11 14.88 -3.45
N SER A 28 2.41 15.29 -2.21
CA SER A 28 3.17 16.51 -1.92
C SER A 28 4.62 16.13 -1.62
N SER A 29 5.40 15.97 -2.69
CA SER A 29 6.81 15.58 -2.64
C SER A 29 7.74 16.64 -3.27
N PRO A 30 7.76 17.88 -2.75
CA PRO A 30 8.53 18.96 -3.35
C PRO A 30 10.04 18.75 -3.28
N TYR A 31 10.57 17.90 -2.39
CA TYR A 31 12.00 17.70 -2.21
C TYR A 31 12.51 16.55 -3.08
N SER A 32 11.94 15.35 -2.95
CA SER A 32 12.41 14.19 -3.73
C SER A 32 11.85 14.13 -5.15
N LYS A 33 10.69 14.79 -5.39
CA LYS A 33 9.86 14.59 -6.60
C LYS A 33 9.37 13.15 -6.79
N PHE A 34 9.50 12.33 -5.75
CA PHE A 34 9.19 10.91 -5.78
C PHE A 34 7.76 10.68 -5.30
N LYS A 35 6.82 10.65 -6.23
CA LYS A 35 5.39 10.49 -5.93
C LYS A 35 5.02 9.03 -5.69
N VAL A 36 4.56 8.72 -4.49
CA VAL A 36 4.07 7.39 -4.09
C VAL A 36 2.60 7.49 -3.75
N GLY A 37 1.82 6.53 -4.23
CA GLY A 37 0.42 6.35 -3.86
C GLY A 37 0.18 4.96 -3.29
N ALA A 38 -0.79 4.87 -2.39
CA ALA A 38 -1.24 3.62 -1.81
C ALA A 38 -2.77 3.60 -1.69
N ALA A 39 -3.33 2.40 -1.82
CA ALA A 39 -4.73 2.13 -1.52
C ALA A 39 -4.81 0.87 -0.68
N ILE A 40 -5.50 0.94 0.45
CA ILE A 40 -5.73 -0.22 1.33
C ILE A 40 -7.17 -0.66 1.23
N GLN A 41 -7.36 -1.96 1.22
CA GLN A 41 -8.65 -2.62 1.22
C GLN A 41 -8.89 -3.19 2.62
N CYS A 42 -9.90 -2.67 3.31
CA CYS A 42 -10.25 -3.07 4.66
C CYS A 42 -11.46 -4.01 4.66
N SER A 43 -11.37 -5.09 5.44
CA SER A 43 -12.51 -5.94 5.78
C SER A 43 -12.99 -5.57 7.17
N GLN A 44 -14.30 -5.48 7.37
CA GLN A 44 -14.85 -5.40 8.72
C GLN A 44 -15.40 -6.77 9.15
N PRO A 45 -15.36 -7.08 10.45
CA PRO A 45 -16.19 -8.13 11.00
C PRO A 45 -17.67 -7.76 10.80
N ASN A 46 -18.43 -8.62 10.11
CA ASN A 46 -19.89 -8.54 9.98
C ASN A 46 -20.47 -7.46 9.05
N THR A 47 -19.70 -6.86 8.13
CA THR A 47 -20.27 -6.00 7.07
C THR A 47 -19.77 -6.39 5.67
N ASP A 48 -20.67 -6.28 4.68
CA ASP A 48 -20.48 -6.75 3.31
C ASP A 48 -19.74 -5.77 2.35
N PRO A 49 -19.70 -4.43 2.51
CA PRO A 49 -18.86 -3.64 1.62
C PRO A 49 -17.45 -3.57 2.17
N VAL A 50 -16.54 -4.19 1.43
CA VAL A 50 -15.11 -3.91 1.54
C VAL A 50 -14.83 -2.45 1.20
N VAL A 51 -14.25 -1.70 2.15
CA VAL A 51 -13.97 -0.26 1.99
C VAL A 51 -12.53 -0.06 1.56
N VAL A 52 -12.30 0.91 0.67
CA VAL A 52 -10.97 1.29 0.18
C VAL A 52 -10.62 2.69 0.68
N TYR A 53 -9.42 2.80 1.25
CA TYR A 53 -8.86 4.04 1.79
C TYR A 53 -7.56 4.40 1.07
N LEU A 54 -7.34 5.69 0.83
CA LEU A 54 -6.30 6.16 -0.09
C LEU A 54 -5.24 6.97 0.64
N GLY A 55 -4.01 6.91 0.14
CA GLY A 55 -2.90 7.66 0.69
C GLY A 55 -1.86 8.02 -0.35
N CYS A 56 -1.16 9.12 -0.10
CA CYS A 56 0.00 9.53 -0.88
C CYS A 56 1.09 10.05 0.06
N ASN A 57 2.34 10.04 -0.39
CA ASN A 57 3.41 10.56 0.44
C ASN A 57 3.37 12.08 0.55
N VAL A 58 3.65 12.58 1.76
CA VAL A 58 3.72 14.02 2.08
C VAL A 58 5.06 14.29 2.75
N GLU A 59 5.89 15.10 2.11
CA GLU A 59 7.20 15.46 2.61
C GLU A 59 7.17 16.78 3.39
N ASN A 60 8.16 16.94 4.27
CA ASN A 60 8.33 18.13 5.09
C ASN A 60 9.78 18.64 5.02
N ALA A 61 9.99 19.92 5.33
CA ALA A 61 11.31 20.55 5.37
C ALA A 61 12.29 19.89 6.33
N MET A 62 11.81 19.23 7.40
CA MET A 62 12.64 18.46 8.32
C MET A 62 12.98 17.04 7.82
N TYR A 63 12.59 16.71 6.59
CA TYR A 63 12.78 15.42 5.92
C TYR A 63 12.15 14.21 6.62
N VAL A 64 11.24 14.47 7.56
CA VAL A 64 10.26 13.48 8.01
C VAL A 64 9.16 13.42 6.97
N VAL A 65 8.82 12.20 6.53
CA VAL A 65 7.86 11.96 5.46
C VAL A 65 6.73 11.09 6.03
N THR A 66 5.49 11.50 5.77
CA THR A 66 4.36 10.58 5.88
C THR A 66 4.35 9.74 4.63
N HIS A 67 4.55 8.43 4.75
CA HIS A 67 4.51 7.54 3.58
C HIS A 67 3.07 7.32 3.10
N ALA A 68 2.91 6.92 1.84
CA ALA A 68 1.59 6.73 1.24
C ALA A 68 0.76 5.67 1.97
N GLU A 69 1.41 4.57 2.36
CA GLU A 69 0.80 3.46 3.10
C GLU A 69 0.32 3.92 4.48
N GLN A 70 1.13 4.74 5.16
CA GLN A 70 0.76 5.31 6.47
C GLN A 70 -0.39 6.32 6.35
N ALA A 71 -0.40 7.12 5.28
CA ALA A 71 -1.49 8.05 5.01
C ALA A 71 -2.81 7.29 4.79
N ALA A 72 -2.80 6.22 4.00
CA ALA A 72 -3.97 5.35 3.78
C ALA A 72 -4.46 4.71 5.07
N ILE A 73 -3.55 4.19 5.92
CA ILE A 73 -3.89 3.63 7.23
C ILE A 73 -4.51 4.68 8.15
N ASN A 74 -3.93 5.89 8.20
CA ASN A 74 -4.47 6.97 9.01
C ASN A 74 -5.86 7.40 8.52
N GLU A 75 -6.09 7.39 7.21
CA GLU A 75 -7.39 7.72 6.62
C GLU A 75 -8.45 6.66 6.98
N ALA A 76 -8.10 5.37 6.93
CA ALA A 76 -8.97 4.32 7.45
C ALA A 76 -9.30 4.51 8.94
N CYS A 77 -8.30 4.74 9.79
CA CYS A 77 -8.52 4.99 11.22
C CYS A 77 -9.38 6.22 11.51
N LEU A 78 -9.43 7.20 10.60
CA LEU A 78 -10.25 8.41 10.76
C LEU A 78 -11.73 8.15 10.45
N ASN A 79 -12.00 7.21 9.54
CA ASN A 79 -13.34 6.93 9.03
C ASN A 79 -13.98 5.70 9.67
N GLU A 80 -13.18 4.83 10.29
CA GLU A 80 -13.66 3.60 10.93
C GLU A 80 -13.88 3.79 12.44
N PRO A 81 -15.03 3.36 12.99
CA PRO A 81 -15.28 3.45 14.43
C PRO A 81 -14.44 2.45 15.24
N GLU A 82 -14.01 1.35 14.61
CA GLU A 82 -13.15 0.33 15.18
C GLU A 82 -11.80 0.29 14.45
N LYS A 83 -10.83 -0.44 15.01
CA LYS A 83 -9.52 -0.61 14.37
C LYS A 83 -9.70 -1.27 12.99
N PRO A 84 -9.26 -0.64 11.88
CA PRO A 84 -9.39 -1.23 10.55
C PRO A 84 -8.56 -2.51 10.41
N TYR A 85 -9.08 -3.47 9.65
CA TYR A 85 -8.38 -4.71 9.33
C TYR A 85 -8.06 -4.79 7.83
N ILE A 86 -6.78 -4.69 7.49
CA ILE A 86 -6.27 -4.59 6.12
C ILE A 86 -6.08 -5.98 5.54
N ILE A 87 -6.85 -6.30 4.50
CA ILE A 87 -6.73 -7.57 3.76
C ILE A 87 -5.82 -7.44 2.54
N ALA A 88 -5.74 -6.25 1.95
CA ALA A 88 -4.84 -5.98 0.83
C ALA A 88 -4.38 -4.52 0.79
N ILE A 89 -3.21 -4.28 0.22
CA ILE A 89 -2.68 -2.96 -0.08
C ILE A 89 -2.05 -2.95 -1.47
N ALA A 90 -2.33 -1.91 -2.25
CA ALA A 90 -1.59 -1.59 -3.46
C ALA A 90 -0.67 -0.39 -3.23
N VAL A 91 0.54 -0.43 -3.81
CA VAL A 91 1.53 0.65 -3.78
C VAL A 91 1.99 0.94 -5.20
N VAL A 92 2.04 2.21 -5.58
CA VAL A 92 2.47 2.66 -6.92
C VAL A 92 3.58 3.68 -6.80
N LEU A 93 4.70 3.43 -7.49
CA LEU A 93 5.86 4.31 -7.58
C LEU A 93 5.85 5.14 -8.89
N PRO A 94 6.70 6.18 -9.01
CA PRO A 94 6.87 6.91 -10.27
C PRO A 94 7.45 6.03 -11.39
N ALA A 95 7.14 6.35 -12.65
CA ALA A 95 7.65 5.64 -13.83
C ALA A 95 9.18 5.59 -13.96
N GLU A 96 9.89 6.56 -13.38
CA GLU A 96 11.36 6.65 -13.38
C GLU A 96 12.03 5.54 -12.53
N THR A 97 11.24 4.69 -11.87
CA THR A 97 11.71 3.63 -10.96
C THR A 97 11.55 2.23 -11.52
N ILE A 98 11.54 2.08 -12.85
CA ILE A 98 11.20 0.81 -13.52
C ILE A 98 12.03 -0.40 -13.05
N ASP A 99 13.29 -0.16 -12.64
CA ASP A 99 14.22 -1.18 -12.15
C ASP A 99 14.09 -1.46 -10.64
N GLN A 100 13.25 -0.73 -9.91
CA GLN A 100 13.06 -0.86 -8.47
C GLN A 100 11.82 -1.68 -8.13
N HIS A 101 11.79 -2.25 -6.93
CA HIS A 101 10.59 -2.90 -6.39
C HIS A 101 9.60 -1.85 -5.88
N ALA A 102 8.33 -1.98 -6.27
CA ALA A 102 7.24 -1.10 -5.83
C ALA A 102 6.64 -1.58 -4.50
N LEU A 103 7.50 -1.93 -3.55
CA LEU A 103 7.12 -2.56 -2.29
C LEU A 103 7.32 -1.62 -1.10
N PRO A 104 6.49 -1.76 -0.04
CA PRO A 104 6.56 -0.88 1.13
C PRO A 104 7.92 -0.94 1.81
N CYS A 105 8.36 0.19 2.36
CA CYS A 105 9.60 0.26 3.14
C CYS A 105 9.42 -0.50 4.48
N GLY A 106 10.53 -0.80 5.17
CA GLY A 106 10.49 -1.54 6.44
C GLY A 106 9.58 -0.91 7.50
N TYR A 107 9.52 0.42 7.54
CA TYR A 107 8.65 1.14 8.46
C TYR A 107 7.16 0.93 8.13
N CYS A 108 6.79 1.02 6.86
CA CYS A 108 5.42 0.76 6.40
C CYS A 108 5.01 -0.70 6.59
N ARG A 109 5.92 -1.67 6.38
CA ARG A 109 5.64 -3.09 6.62
C ARG A 109 5.20 -3.33 8.06
N GLN A 110 5.86 -2.69 9.02
CA GLN A 110 5.49 -2.83 10.43
C GLN A 110 4.14 -2.16 10.75
N TRP A 111 3.81 -1.05 10.10
CA TRP A 111 2.48 -0.45 10.19
C TRP A 111 1.42 -1.37 9.64
N ILE A 112 1.61 -1.91 8.42
CA ILE A 112 0.67 -2.86 7.81
C ILE A 112 0.51 -4.08 8.73
N ARG A 113 1.58 -4.57 9.38
CA ARG A 113 1.52 -5.70 10.31
C ARG A 113 0.65 -5.46 11.53
N GLU A 114 0.56 -4.22 12.00
CA GLU A 114 -0.29 -3.85 13.13
C GLU A 114 -1.78 -3.89 12.75
N PHE A 115 -2.12 -3.52 11.51
CA PHE A 115 -3.51 -3.42 11.03
C PHE A 115 -3.96 -4.59 10.15
N GLY A 116 -3.08 -5.54 9.86
CA GLY A 116 -3.36 -6.71 9.03
C GLY A 116 -2.89 -8.01 9.67
N SER A 117 -2.58 -8.99 8.84
CA SER A 117 -1.99 -10.28 9.22
C SER A 117 -0.81 -10.62 8.32
N ASP A 118 -0.20 -11.76 8.60
CA ASP A 118 0.88 -12.31 7.77
C ASP A 118 0.39 -12.61 6.33
N ASP A 119 -0.92 -12.87 6.17
CA ASP A 119 -1.60 -13.12 4.89
C ASP A 119 -2.01 -11.83 4.13
N THR A 120 -1.83 -10.63 4.71
CA THR A 120 -2.20 -9.38 4.04
C THR A 120 -1.50 -9.29 2.68
N LEU A 121 -2.29 -9.16 1.62
CA LEU A 121 -1.80 -9.13 0.25
C LEU A 121 -1.16 -7.76 -0.05
N VAL A 122 0.04 -7.76 -0.61
CA VAL A 122 0.75 -6.55 -1.04
C VAL A 122 0.93 -6.60 -2.56
N LEU A 123 0.46 -5.54 -3.23
CA LEU A 123 0.53 -5.37 -4.67
C LEU A 123 1.42 -4.16 -5.00
N GLY A 124 2.66 -4.42 -5.42
CA GLY A 124 3.57 -3.38 -5.89
C GLY A 124 3.46 -3.17 -7.38
N ALA A 125 2.86 -2.08 -7.83
CA ALA A 125 2.65 -1.82 -9.25
C ALA A 125 3.72 -0.91 -9.84
N LYS A 126 4.25 -1.32 -11.01
CA LYS A 126 5.25 -0.57 -11.77
C LYS A 126 4.59 0.14 -12.94
N LEU A 127 5.02 1.37 -13.17
CA LEU A 127 4.64 2.15 -14.34
C LEU A 127 5.72 2.01 -15.42
N ASN A 128 5.31 1.96 -16.69
CA ASN A 128 6.21 2.03 -17.83
C ASN A 128 6.58 3.50 -18.12
N SER A 129 7.43 3.75 -19.13
CA SER A 129 7.83 5.11 -19.51
C SER A 129 6.70 6.00 -20.01
N ALA A 130 5.56 5.43 -20.43
CA ALA A 130 4.36 6.17 -20.80
C ALA A 130 3.46 6.51 -19.60
N GLY A 131 3.79 5.98 -18.41
CA GLY A 131 2.99 6.15 -17.19
C GLY A 131 1.91 5.10 -17.00
N ASP A 132 1.83 4.06 -17.84
CA ASP A 132 0.84 2.99 -17.71
C ASP A 132 1.34 1.89 -16.76
N ILE A 133 0.42 1.30 -16.00
CA ILE A 133 0.70 0.13 -15.17
C ILE A 133 0.96 -1.09 -16.06
N TRP A 134 2.15 -1.69 -15.96
CA TRP A 134 2.54 -2.80 -16.85
C TRP A 134 2.84 -4.11 -16.12
N GLN A 135 3.44 -4.03 -14.94
CA GLN A 135 3.80 -5.19 -14.10
C GLN A 135 3.42 -4.96 -12.65
N VAL A 136 3.09 -6.05 -11.97
CA VAL A 136 2.71 -6.03 -10.56
C VAL A 136 3.46 -7.14 -9.81
N GLU A 137 4.07 -6.74 -8.71
CA GLU A 137 4.69 -7.60 -7.71
C GLU A 137 3.63 -8.00 -6.71
N VAL A 138 3.36 -9.30 -6.62
CA VAL A 138 2.34 -9.89 -5.75
C VAL A 138 3.05 -10.72 -4.68
N VAL A 139 2.84 -10.35 -3.43
CA VAL A 139 3.58 -10.89 -2.28
C VAL A 139 2.72 -10.76 -1.01
N THR A 140 2.88 -11.65 -0.05
CA THR A 140 2.23 -11.50 1.27
C THR A 140 3.08 -10.63 2.20
N LEU A 141 2.47 -10.16 3.29
CA LEU A 141 3.23 -9.43 4.31
C LEU A 141 4.28 -10.32 4.99
N GLU A 142 3.99 -11.60 5.20
CA GLU A 142 4.96 -12.56 5.77
C GLU A 142 6.25 -12.64 4.94
N GLU A 143 6.12 -12.70 3.62
CA GLU A 143 7.28 -12.74 2.72
C GLU A 143 8.11 -11.44 2.77
N LEU A 144 7.48 -10.31 3.08
CA LEU A 144 8.17 -9.01 3.21
C LEU A 144 8.73 -8.74 4.60
N LEU A 145 8.14 -9.31 5.64
CA LEU A 145 8.53 -9.10 7.03
C LEU A 145 8.44 -10.43 7.81
N PRO A 146 9.33 -11.39 7.50
CA PRO A 146 9.29 -12.70 8.15
C PRO A 146 9.63 -12.58 9.63
N PHE A 147 8.99 -13.40 10.46
CA PHE A 147 9.15 -13.39 11.92
C PHE A 147 8.86 -12.00 12.53
N SER A 148 7.88 -11.29 11.97
CA SER A 148 7.54 -9.93 12.40
C SER A 148 7.13 -9.88 13.87
N PHE A 149 7.50 -8.77 14.52
CA PHE A 149 6.94 -8.41 15.82
C PHE A 149 5.52 -7.85 15.62
N GLY A 150 4.57 -8.22 16.48
CA GLY A 150 3.20 -7.74 16.41
C GLY A 150 2.37 -8.04 17.66
N PRO A 151 1.03 -7.86 17.57
CA PRO A 151 0.10 -8.05 18.70
C PRO A 151 0.29 -9.37 19.47
N ASN A 152 0.51 -10.47 18.74
CA ASN A 152 0.74 -11.79 19.32
C ASN A 152 1.95 -11.84 20.27
N ASN A 153 3.00 -11.05 20.03
CA ASN A 153 4.18 -10.98 20.91
C ASN A 153 3.91 -10.22 22.20
N LEU A 154 2.84 -9.42 22.23
CA LEU A 154 2.38 -8.65 23.39
C LEU A 154 1.23 -9.33 24.13
N GLY A 155 0.81 -10.53 23.71
CA GLY A 155 -0.35 -11.22 24.27
C GLY A 155 -1.68 -10.53 23.94
N LYS A 156 -1.74 -9.84 22.79
CA LYS A 156 -2.94 -9.19 22.24
C LYS A 156 -3.49 -10.00 21.08
#